data_AF-A7MGR1-F1
#
_entry.id   AF-A7MGR1-F1
#
_cell.length_a   1.000
_cell.length_b   1.000
_cell.length_c   1.000
_cell.angle_alpha   90.00
_cell.angle_beta   90.00
_cell.angle_gamma   90.00
#
_symmetry.space_group_name_H-M   'P 1'
#
loop_
_entity.id
_entity.type
_entity.pdbx_description
1 polymer ?
#
loop_
_entity_poly.entity_id
_entity_poly.type
_entity_poly.pdbx_seq_one_letter_code
_entity_poly.pdbx_strand_id
1 'polypeptide(L)'
;MRVNPAFLFAAMYWYPQLEMAQKIAQESGLAYYDAFALAMNDVLDEACRSLAIPKRITTLIRDIWMLQLRLSRRQGKRAWKLMEHPKFRAAYDLLALRAEAENNSELQRLTNWWGEFQSAAPPMQKDMLNDLGDEPAARRRTRRPRRRTSPRREGNA
;
A
#
# COMPACT_ATOMS: atom_id res chain seq x y z
N MET A 1 24.85 7.14 10.25
CA MET A 1 23.43 6.88 9.91
C MET A 1 23.16 7.52 8.55
N ARG A 2 22.86 6.73 7.49
CA ARG A 2 22.59 7.29 6.15
C ARG A 2 21.10 7.67 6.07
N VAL A 3 20.79 8.95 5.95
CA VAL A 3 19.41 9.44 5.83
C VAL A 3 18.95 9.26 4.38
N ASN A 4 17.77 8.68 4.17
CA ASN A 4 17.17 8.55 2.84
C ASN A 4 16.38 9.83 2.52
N PRO A 5 16.83 10.71 1.60
CA PRO A 5 16.13 11.96 1.30
C PRO A 5 14.71 11.73 0.76
N ALA A 6 14.46 10.60 0.09
CA ALA A 6 13.12 10.25 -0.38
C ALA A 6 12.14 9.98 0.77
N PHE A 7 12.63 9.53 1.92
CA PHE A 7 11.77 9.24 3.07
C PHE A 7 11.15 10.52 3.64
N LEU A 8 11.93 11.59 3.76
CA LEU A 8 11.44 12.86 4.28
C LEU A 8 10.28 13.40 3.43
N PHE A 9 10.46 13.44 2.10
CA PHE A 9 9.39 13.84 1.20
C PHE A 9 8.18 12.90 1.25
N ALA A 10 8.41 11.58 1.30
CA ALA A 10 7.32 10.62 1.41
C ALA A 10 6.50 10.80 2.69
N ALA A 11 7.14 11.17 3.80
CA ALA A 11 6.47 11.46 5.06
C ALA A 11 5.70 12.79 5.01
N MET A 12 6.33 13.87 4.54
CA MET A 12 5.71 15.20 4.47
C MET A 12 4.48 15.24 3.56
N TYR A 13 4.57 14.60 2.38
CA TYR A 13 3.49 14.59 1.39
C TYR A 13 2.49 13.44 1.58
N TRP A 14 2.59 12.66 2.67
CA TRP A 14 1.70 11.53 2.91
C TRP A 14 0.22 11.94 3.00
N TYR A 15 -0.10 12.95 3.81
CA TYR A 15 -1.49 13.41 3.97
C TYR A 15 -2.03 14.12 2.72
N PRO A 16 -1.28 15.04 2.05
CA PRO A 16 -1.70 15.57 0.75
C PRO A 16 -2.00 14.47 -0.29
N GLN A 17 -1.15 13.44 -0.35
CA GLN A 17 -1.38 12.28 -1.20
C GLN A 17 -2.66 11.52 -0.84
N LEU A 18 -2.93 11.33 0.45
CA LEU A 18 -4.10 10.62 0.93
C LEU A 18 -5.40 11.36 0.60
N GLU A 19 -5.42 12.67 0.82
CA GLU A 19 -6.56 13.55 0.53
C GLU A 19 -6.86 13.59 -0.97
N MET A 20 -5.83 13.78 -1.80
CA MET A 20 -5.98 13.78 -3.25
C MET A 20 -6.50 12.43 -3.76
N ALA A 21 -5.97 11.31 -3.25
CA ALA A 21 -6.44 9.98 -3.61
C ALA A 21 -7.91 9.75 -3.25
N GLN A 22 -8.35 10.23 -2.09
CA GLN A 22 -9.75 10.15 -1.66
C GLN A 22 -10.66 11.00 -2.55
N LYS A 23 -10.25 12.23 -2.87
CA LYS A 23 -10.97 13.13 -3.77
C LYS A 23 -11.15 12.50 -5.15
N ILE A 24 -10.07 12.03 -5.78
CA ILE A 24 -10.13 11.37 -7.09
C ILE A 24 -11.04 10.15 -7.04
N ALA A 25 -10.94 9.31 -6.01
CA ALA A 25 -11.77 8.10 -5.89
C ALA A 25 -13.27 8.44 -5.81
N GLN A 26 -13.64 9.51 -5.11
CA GLN A 26 -15.02 9.96 -4.97
C GLN A 26 -15.56 10.61 -6.25
N GLU A 27 -14.78 11.47 -6.90
CA GLU A 27 -15.20 12.24 -8.07
C GLU A 27 -15.25 11.41 -9.36
N SER A 28 -14.29 10.50 -9.55
CA SER A 28 -14.16 9.71 -10.79
C SER A 28 -14.85 8.34 -10.73
N GLY A 29 -15.20 7.86 -9.53
CA GLY A 29 -15.71 6.50 -9.33
C GLY A 29 -14.67 5.39 -9.57
N LEU A 30 -13.39 5.73 -9.71
CA LEU A 30 -12.30 4.78 -9.88
C LEU A 30 -12.08 3.94 -8.61
N ALA A 31 -11.50 2.74 -8.79
CA ALA A 31 -11.06 1.95 -7.66
C ALA A 31 -9.96 2.71 -6.89
N TYR A 32 -9.97 2.63 -5.56
CA TYR A 32 -9.04 3.38 -4.70
C TYR A 32 -7.56 3.18 -5.06
N TYR A 33 -7.17 1.97 -5.49
CA TYR A 33 -5.79 1.69 -5.91
C TYR A 33 -5.38 2.51 -7.14
N ASP A 34 -6.27 2.65 -8.13
CA ASP A 34 -6.03 3.39 -9.35
C ASP A 34 -6.07 4.90 -9.08
N ALA A 35 -7.04 5.34 -8.27
CA ALA A 35 -7.13 6.73 -7.81
C ALA A 35 -5.89 7.15 -7.02
N PHE A 36 -5.36 6.29 -6.15
CA PHE A 36 -4.13 6.53 -5.41
C PHE A 36 -2.94 6.68 -6.35
N ALA A 37 -2.84 5.84 -7.38
CA ALA A 37 -1.76 5.93 -8.36
C ALA A 37 -1.79 7.22 -9.19
N LEU A 38 -2.99 7.71 -9.53
CA LEU A 38 -3.17 9.02 -10.18
C LEU A 38 -2.77 10.16 -9.26
N ALA A 39 -3.27 10.16 -8.02
CA ALA A 39 -2.92 11.17 -7.02
C ALA A 39 -1.41 11.30 -6.80
N MET A 40 -0.68 10.17 -6.82
CA MET A 40 0.79 10.21 -6.68
C MET A 40 1.46 11.04 -7.76
N ASN A 41 0.93 11.03 -8.99
CA ASN A 41 1.49 11.84 -10.06
C ASN A 41 1.19 13.32 -9.83
N ASP A 42 -0.07 13.65 -9.53
CA ASP A 42 -0.50 15.04 -9.34
C ASP A 42 0.27 15.71 -8.18
N VAL A 43 0.35 15.05 -7.02
CA VAL A 43 1.05 15.58 -5.84
C VAL A 43 2.55 15.73 -6.10
N LEU A 44 3.18 14.76 -6.77
CA LEU A 44 4.61 14.84 -7.07
C LEU A 44 4.91 15.87 -8.16
N ASP A 45 4.04 16.04 -9.15
CA ASP A 45 4.22 17.03 -10.21
C ASP A 45 3.99 18.46 -9.68
N GLU A 46 3.08 18.64 -8.72
CA GLU A 46 2.94 19.88 -7.97
C GLU A 46 4.18 20.17 -7.12
N ALA A 47 4.66 19.20 -6.34
CA ALA A 47 5.87 19.35 -5.53
C ALA A 47 7.11 19.66 -6.41
N CYS A 48 7.23 19.00 -7.57
CA CYS A 48 8.30 19.24 -8.54
C CYS A 48 8.29 20.64 -9.15
N ARG A 49 7.12 21.31 -9.22
CA ARG A 49 7.01 22.70 -9.70
C ARG A 49 7.57 23.70 -8.68
N SER A 50 7.44 23.42 -7.38
CA SER A 50 7.97 24.27 -6.32
C SER A 50 9.43 23.96 -5.98
N LEU A 51 9.80 22.68 -5.99
CA LEU A 51 11.13 22.19 -5.64
C LEU A 51 11.58 21.22 -6.72
N ALA A 52 12.74 21.43 -7.34
CA ALA A 52 13.26 20.52 -8.35
C ALA A 52 13.67 19.17 -7.71
N ILE A 53 12.73 18.23 -7.58
CA ILE A 53 12.96 16.89 -7.03
C ILE A 53 13.43 15.96 -8.16
N PRO A 54 14.64 15.38 -8.08
CA PRO A 54 15.13 14.45 -9.09
C PRO A 54 14.21 13.23 -9.27
N LYS A 55 14.07 12.75 -10.51
CA LYS A 55 13.24 11.58 -10.86
C LYS A 55 13.57 10.33 -10.02
N ARG A 56 14.85 10.11 -9.70
CA ARG A 56 15.26 9.02 -8.80
C ARG A 56 14.58 9.10 -7.44
N ILE A 57 14.44 10.29 -6.87
CA ILE A 57 13.80 10.49 -5.57
C ILE A 57 12.29 10.28 -5.68
N THR A 58 11.64 10.82 -6.71
CA THR A 58 10.19 10.64 -6.89
C THR A 58 9.81 9.18 -7.12
N THR A 59 10.63 8.39 -7.82
CA THR A 59 10.44 6.92 -7.92
C THR A 59 10.47 6.26 -6.53
N LEU A 60 11.44 6.63 -5.69
CA LEU A 60 11.55 6.07 -4.33
C LEU A 60 10.37 6.46 -3.44
N ILE A 61 9.85 7.69 -3.57
CA ILE A 61 8.66 8.14 -2.84
C ILE A 61 7.45 7.28 -3.23
N ARG A 62 7.22 7.08 -4.54
CA ARG A 62 6.14 6.23 -5.04
C ARG A 62 6.23 4.81 -4.49
N ASP A 63 7.42 4.22 -4.48
CA ASP A 63 7.62 2.86 -3.93
C ASP A 63 7.25 2.79 -2.43
N ILE A 64 7.64 3.79 -1.63
CA ILE A 64 7.32 3.87 -0.20
C ILE A 64 5.80 3.94 0.00
N TRP A 65 5.12 4.80 -0.75
CA TRP A 65 3.66 4.95 -0.67
C TRP A 65 2.91 3.71 -1.14
N MET A 66 3.34 3.10 -2.24
CA MET A 66 2.71 1.87 -2.74
C MET A 66 2.83 0.70 -1.77
N LEU A 67 3.92 0.65 -0.99
CA LEU A 67 4.05 -0.34 0.08
C LEU A 67 3.04 -0.10 1.21
N GLN A 68 2.64 1.15 1.51
CA GLN A 68 1.62 1.43 2.53
C GLN A 68 0.30 0.70 2.24
N LEU A 69 -0.12 0.67 0.97
CA LEU A 69 -1.34 -0.05 0.55
C LEU A 69 -1.22 -1.58 0.66
N ARG A 70 0.01 -2.10 0.74
CA ARG A 70 0.31 -3.53 0.77
C ARG A 70 0.65 -4.04 2.17
N LEU A 71 1.13 -3.18 3.08
CA LEU A 71 1.52 -3.55 4.44
C LEU A 71 0.34 -4.12 5.25
N SER A 72 -0.90 -3.76 4.94
CA SER A 72 -2.10 -4.39 5.52
C SER A 72 -2.30 -5.84 5.08
N ARG A 73 -1.75 -6.24 3.91
CA ARG A 73 -1.93 -7.58 3.31
C ARG A 73 -0.84 -8.54 3.76
N ARG A 74 -0.89 -8.93 5.03
CA ARG A 74 0.13 -9.76 5.70
C ARG A 74 -0.04 -11.28 5.55
N GLN A 75 -1.12 -11.74 4.93
CA GLN A 75 -1.46 -13.16 4.90
C GLN A 75 -0.55 -13.99 3.97
N GLY A 76 -0.08 -15.14 4.48
CA GLY A 76 0.69 -16.14 3.74
C GLY A 76 2.03 -15.63 3.21
N LYS A 77 2.46 -16.13 2.04
CA LYS A 77 3.77 -15.82 1.45
C LYS A 77 4.00 -14.35 1.07
N ARG A 78 2.95 -13.51 1.15
CA ARG A 78 3.02 -12.09 0.78
C ARG A 78 3.85 -11.27 1.77
N ALA A 79 3.87 -11.66 3.04
CA ALA A 79 4.64 -10.96 4.07
C ALA A 79 6.15 -11.03 3.79
N TRP A 80 6.68 -12.24 3.52
CA TRP A 80 8.08 -12.41 3.14
C TRP A 80 8.47 -11.59 1.90
N LYS A 81 7.65 -11.64 0.85
CA LYS A 81 7.89 -10.85 -0.37
C LYS A 81 7.88 -9.34 -0.13
N LEU A 82 7.09 -8.86 0.84
CA LEU A 82 7.09 -7.45 1.21
C LEU A 82 8.36 -7.07 1.98
N MET A 83 8.79 -7.93 2.90
CA MET A 83 10.02 -7.74 3.68
C MET A 83 11.28 -7.72 2.82
N GLU A 84 11.30 -8.51 1.74
CA GLU A 84 12.39 -8.52 0.74
C GLU A 84 12.49 -7.23 -0.09
N HIS A 85 11.47 -6.36 -0.06
CA HIS A 85 11.47 -5.15 -0.87
C HIS A 85 12.57 -4.18 -0.41
N PRO A 86 13.38 -3.59 -1.31
CA PRO A 86 14.49 -2.70 -0.94
C PRO A 86 14.04 -1.41 -0.24
N LYS A 87 12.75 -1.09 -0.29
CA LYS A 87 12.11 0.06 0.38
C LYS A 87 11.23 -0.31 1.55
N PHE A 88 11.23 -1.58 1.96
CA PHE A 88 10.45 -2.04 3.10
C PHE A 88 10.77 -1.24 4.36
N ARG A 89 12.06 -1.03 4.68
CA ARG A 89 12.45 -0.27 5.88
C ARG A 89 11.84 1.12 5.91
N ALA A 90 11.95 1.87 4.82
CA ALA A 90 11.38 3.21 4.71
C ALA A 90 9.84 3.19 4.78
N ALA A 91 9.19 2.16 4.24
CA ALA A 91 7.74 2.00 4.36
C ALA A 91 7.31 1.64 5.79
N TYR A 92 8.06 0.80 6.49
CA TYR A 92 7.83 0.49 7.90
C TYR A 92 8.01 1.72 8.79
N ASP A 93 9.07 2.49 8.58
CA ASP A 93 9.32 3.72 9.34
C ASP A 93 8.19 4.75 9.13
N LEU A 94 7.66 4.86 7.91
CA LEU A 94 6.50 5.72 7.63
C LEU A 94 5.23 5.19 8.32
N LEU A 95 5.02 3.87 8.31
CA LEU A 95 3.90 3.24 9.00
C LEU A 95 3.94 3.52 10.51
N ALA A 96 5.13 3.43 11.12
CA ALA A 96 5.32 3.71 12.54
C ALA A 96 4.99 5.18 12.87
N LEU A 97 5.50 6.13 12.08
CA LEU A 97 5.17 7.55 12.25
C LEU A 97 3.67 7.81 12.13
N ARG A 98 3.01 7.16 11.17
CA ARG A 98 1.56 7.28 10.98
C ARG A 98 0.78 6.69 12.14
N ALA A 99 1.20 5.54 12.68
CA ALA A 99 0.55 4.92 13.82
C ALA A 99 0.59 5.80 15.08
N GLU A 100 1.70 6.52 15.26
CA GLU A 100 1.88 7.49 16.34
C GLU A 100 1.07 8.77 16.08
N ALA A 101 1.19 9.38 14.90
CA ALA A 101 0.53 10.64 14.56
C ALA A 101 -0.99 10.53 14.44
N GLU A 102 -1.51 9.45 13.84
CA GLU A 102 -2.95 9.22 13.69
C GLU A 102 -3.60 8.66 14.97
N ASN A 103 -2.80 8.29 15.99
CA ASN A 103 -3.21 7.60 17.21
C ASN A 103 -4.22 6.46 16.97
N ASN A 104 -3.99 5.70 15.89
CA ASN A 104 -4.91 4.67 15.41
C ASN A 104 -4.47 3.29 15.93
N SER A 105 -5.34 2.64 16.71
CA SER A 105 -5.07 1.33 17.31
C SER A 105 -4.80 0.22 16.30
N GLU A 106 -5.43 0.25 15.12
CA GLU A 106 -5.18 -0.73 14.05
C GLU A 106 -3.79 -0.54 13.45
N LEU A 107 -3.38 0.71 13.21
CA LEU A 107 -2.04 1.01 12.69
C LEU A 107 -0.95 0.68 13.71
N GLN A 108 -1.19 0.92 15.00
CA GLN A 108 -0.28 0.54 16.07
C GLN A 108 -0.12 -0.99 16.13
N ARG A 109 -1.22 -1.74 16.11
CA ARG A 109 -1.18 -3.22 16.06
C ARG A 109 -0.46 -3.73 14.81
N LEU A 110 -0.69 -3.09 13.66
CA LEU A 110 -0.02 -3.43 12.41
C LEU A 110 1.49 -3.18 12.49
N THR A 111 1.89 -2.05 13.06
CA THR A 111 3.30 -1.66 13.25
C THR A 111 4.00 -2.64 14.19
N ASN A 112 3.41 -2.95 15.35
CA ASN A 112 3.98 -3.90 16.31
C ASN A 112 4.19 -5.27 15.68
N TRP A 113 3.19 -5.79 14.95
CA TRP A 113 3.31 -7.07 14.27
C TRP A 113 4.45 -7.09 13.25
N TRP A 114 4.58 -6.04 12.42
CA TRP A 114 5.69 -5.95 11.46
C TRP A 114 7.05 -5.81 12.16
N GLY A 115 7.08 -5.12 13.31
CA GLY A 115 8.26 -4.97 14.15
C GLY A 115 8.73 -6.32 14.73
N GLU A 116 7.81 -7.14 15.21
CA GLU A 116 8.11 -8.50 15.67
C GLU A 116 8.53 -9.39 14.49
N PHE A 117 7.75 -9.39 13.40
CA PHE A 117 7.98 -10.26 12.24
C PHE A 117 9.36 -10.07 11.60
N GLN A 118 9.82 -8.82 11.45
CA GLN A 118 11.15 -8.53 10.89
C GLN A 118 12.32 -8.95 11.82
N SER A 119 12.07 -9.06 13.13
CA SER A 119 13.06 -9.49 14.12
C SER A 119 13.01 -11.00 14.42
N ALA A 120 11.92 -11.66 14.06
CA ALA A 120 11.68 -13.07 14.35
C ALA A 120 12.55 -14.00 13.47
N ALA A 121 12.96 -15.13 14.04
CA ALA A 121 13.62 -16.21 13.30
C ALA A 121 12.65 -16.89 12.30
N PRO A 122 13.13 -17.53 11.21
CA PRO A 122 12.26 -18.12 10.19
C PRO A 122 11.18 -19.10 10.71
N PRO A 123 11.43 -19.95 11.73
CA PRO A 123 10.38 -20.77 12.32
C PRO A 123 9.25 -19.94 12.95
N MET A 124 9.62 -18.94 13.77
CA MET A 124 8.68 -18.06 14.45
C MET A 124 7.91 -17.17 13.46
N GLN A 125 8.54 -16.72 12.37
CA GLN A 125 7.84 -16.02 11.28
C GLN A 125 6.73 -16.88 10.67
N LYS A 126 6.97 -18.18 10.50
CA LYS A 126 5.97 -19.10 9.97
C LYS A 126 4.79 -19.25 10.93
N ASP A 127 5.06 -19.35 12.22
CA ASP A 127 4.02 -19.44 13.26
C ASP A 127 3.17 -18.16 13.29
N MET A 128 3.79 -16.98 13.30
CA MET A 128 3.09 -15.68 13.23
C MET A 128 2.18 -15.55 12.01
N LEU A 129 2.54 -16.15 10.87
CA LEU A 129 1.71 -16.13 9.66
C LEU A 129 0.53 -17.10 9.73
N ASN A 130 0.67 -18.20 10.47
CA ASN A 130 -0.41 -19.15 10.71
C ASN A 130 -1.46 -18.53 11.65
N ASP A 131 -1.02 -17.82 12.69
CA ASP A 131 -1.90 -17.15 13.66
C ASP A 131 -2.80 -16.08 13.01
N LEU A 132 -2.33 -15.43 11.93
CA LEU A 132 -3.13 -14.48 11.15
C LEU A 132 -4.28 -15.15 10.37
N GLY A 133 -4.22 -16.46 10.16
CA GLY A 133 -5.24 -17.23 9.44
C GLY A 133 -6.55 -17.37 10.20
N ASP A 134 -6.50 -17.25 11.53
CA ASP A 134 -7.65 -17.36 12.42
C ASP A 134 -8.36 -16.02 12.68
N GLU A 135 -7.82 -14.88 12.21
CA GLU A 135 -8.58 -13.63 12.22
C GLU A 135 -9.68 -13.68 11.13
N PRO A 136 -10.94 -13.32 11.47
CA PRO A 136 -12.05 -13.42 10.54
C PRO A 136 -11.78 -12.50 9.34
N ALA A 137 -11.33 -13.10 8.23
CA ALA A 137 -11.10 -12.38 7.00
C ALA A 137 -12.39 -11.64 6.63
N ALA A 138 -12.34 -10.30 6.64
CA ALA A 138 -13.43 -9.45 6.16
C ALA A 138 -13.95 -10.03 4.84
N ARG A 139 -15.19 -10.52 4.88
CA ARG A 139 -15.81 -11.40 3.89
C ARG A 139 -15.38 -11.01 2.48
N ARG A 140 -14.59 -11.88 1.83
CA ARG A 140 -14.34 -11.80 0.39
C ARG A 140 -15.71 -11.69 -0.29
N ARG A 141 -16.06 -10.51 -0.80
CA ARG A 141 -17.18 -10.36 -1.74
C ARG A 141 -16.88 -11.34 -2.88
N THR A 142 -17.60 -12.44 -2.88
CA THR A 142 -17.59 -13.45 -3.93
C THR A 142 -17.81 -12.72 -5.24
N ARG A 143 -16.77 -12.68 -6.10
CA ARG A 143 -16.90 -12.17 -7.46
C ARG A 143 -17.96 -13.03 -8.12
N ARG A 144 -19.15 -12.44 -8.30
CA ARG A 144 -20.27 -13.03 -9.02
C ARG A 144 -19.73 -13.51 -10.38
N PRO A 145 -19.90 -14.79 -10.75
CA PRO A 145 -19.36 -15.28 -12.02
C PRO A 145 -20.02 -14.48 -13.15
N ARG A 146 -19.19 -13.83 -13.96
CA ARG A 146 -19.63 -13.16 -15.20
C ARG A 146 -20.31 -14.25 -16.05
N ARG A 147 -21.64 -14.19 -16.19
CA ARG A 147 -22.40 -15.01 -17.14
C ARG A 147 -21.75 -14.82 -18.50
N ARG A 148 -21.17 -15.89 -19.05
CA ARG A 148 -20.74 -15.95 -20.44
C ARG A 148 -22.01 -15.88 -21.29
N THR A 149 -22.27 -14.75 -21.91
CA THR A 149 -23.29 -14.63 -22.95
C THR A 149 -22.85 -15.50 -24.12
N SER A 150 -23.61 -16.56 -24.41
CA SER A 150 -23.38 -17.44 -25.55
C SER A 150 -23.46 -16.67 -26.87
N PRO A 151 -22.61 -16.96 -27.86
CA PRO A 151 -22.67 -16.29 -29.16
C PRO A 151 -23.93 -16.74 -29.92
N ARG A 152 -24.70 -15.74 -30.35
CA ARG A 152 -25.85 -15.87 -31.26
C ARG A 152 -25.34 -16.40 -32.60
N ARG A 153 -25.74 -17.61 -32.99
CA ARG A 153 -25.54 -18.12 -34.36
C ARG A 153 -26.39 -17.28 -35.30
N GLU A 154 -25.72 -16.59 -36.22
CA GLU A 154 -26.31 -16.11 -37.47
C GLU A 154 -26.70 -17.32 -38.32
N GLY A 155 -27.99 -17.43 -38.65
CA GLY A 155 -28.50 -18.26 -39.72
C GLY A 155 -28.93 -17.34 -40.84
N ASN A 156 -28.14 -17.32 -41.91
CA ASN A 156 -28.40 -16.65 -43.17
C ASN A 156 -29.45 -17.44 -43.99
N ALA A 157 -30.18 -16.70 -44.84
CA ALA A 157 -30.90 -17.08 -46.06
C ALA A 157 -31.51 -18.50 -46.18
#